data_AF-A0A0U3SZN8-F1
#
_entry.id   AF-A0A0U3SZN8-F1
#
_cell.length_a   1.000
_cell.length_b   1.000
_cell.length_c   1.000
_cell.angle_alpha   90.00
_cell.angle_beta   90.00
_cell.angle_gamma   90.00
#
_symmetry.space_group_name_H-M   'P 1'
#
loop_
_entity.id
_entity.type
_entity.pdbx_description
1 polymer ?
#
loop_
_entity_poly.entity_id
_entity_poly.type
_entity_poly.pdbx_seq_one_letter_code
_entity_poly.pdbx_strand_id
1 'polypeptide(L)'
;MISRHFDRNKNFREDNYGLGAEVAFSKTNLATAGYFRNSDDVDSSYIGWVWKPWALGPTRLGFVAAMFDGYPGVNNGGWFPAAFPVASIEYRAVGVNLILIPTIGDQLHGTFVVQFKLHVW
;
A
#
# COMPACT_ATOMS: atom_id res chain seq x y z
N MET A 1 -8.45 -3.83 0.89
CA MET A 1 -7.65 -3.21 -0.19
C MET A 1 -8.09 -3.84 -1.51
N ILE A 2 -8.07 -3.10 -2.61
CA ILE A 2 -8.37 -3.60 -3.96
C ILE A 2 -7.21 -3.17 -4.85
N SER A 3 -6.78 -4.03 -5.78
CA SER A 3 -5.61 -3.78 -6.62
C SER A 3 -5.90 -4.07 -8.08
N ARG A 4 -5.33 -3.29 -9.00
CA ARG A 4 -5.48 -3.50 -10.45
C ARG A 4 -4.12 -3.52 -11.12
N HIS A 5 -3.77 -4.64 -11.74
CA HIS A 5 -2.47 -4.85 -12.40
C HIS A 5 -2.49 -4.28 -13.83
N PHE A 6 -1.34 -3.79 -14.31
CA PHE A 6 -1.24 -3.22 -15.66
C PHE A 6 -1.07 -4.28 -16.77
N ASP A 7 -0.54 -5.46 -16.45
CA ASP A 7 -0.41 -6.59 -17.39
C ASP A 7 -1.56 -7.59 -17.18
N ARG A 8 -2.35 -7.81 -18.23
CA ARG A 8 -3.58 -8.61 -18.20
C ARG A 8 -3.41 -10.05 -18.67
N ASN A 9 -2.24 -10.42 -19.19
CA ASN A 9 -1.99 -11.76 -19.72
C ASN A 9 -1.48 -12.74 -18.66
N LYS A 10 -1.19 -12.25 -17.45
CA LYS A 10 -0.77 -13.05 -16.30
C LYS A 10 -1.93 -13.06 -15.31
N ASN A 11 -2.50 -14.22 -15.01
CA ASN A 11 -3.69 -14.42 -14.18
C ASN A 11 -3.49 -14.02 -12.69
N PHE A 12 -3.09 -12.78 -12.40
CA PHE A 12 -2.92 -12.30 -11.03
C PHE A 12 -4.26 -12.02 -10.36
N ARG A 13 -4.38 -12.34 -9.07
CA ARG A 13 -5.57 -11.99 -8.28
C ARG A 13 -5.60 -10.46 -8.10
N GLU A 14 -6.70 -9.84 -8.47
CA GLU A 14 -6.92 -8.38 -8.31
C GLU A 14 -7.49 -8.03 -6.92
N ASP A 15 -8.01 -9.05 -6.23
CA ASP A 15 -8.68 -8.97 -4.93
C ASP A 15 -7.71 -9.15 -3.76
N ASN A 16 -6.85 -8.15 -3.53
CA ASN A 16 -5.89 -8.14 -2.40
C ASN A 16 -6.53 -7.69 -1.09
N TYR A 17 -7.46 -8.49 -0.56
CA TYR A 17 -8.11 -8.21 0.72
C TYR A 17 -7.10 -8.22 1.88
N GLY A 18 -7.26 -7.27 2.79
CA GLY A 18 -6.37 -7.06 3.91
C GLY A 18 -6.88 -5.99 4.85
N LEU A 19 -6.36 -6.00 6.08
CA LEU A 19 -6.68 -5.07 7.15
C LEU A 19 -5.39 -4.44 7.68
N GLY A 20 -5.47 -3.18 8.07
CA GLY A 20 -4.33 -2.46 8.62
C GLY A 20 -4.77 -1.29 9.48
N ALA A 21 -3.83 -0.77 10.25
CA ALA A 21 -4.00 0.38 11.13
C ALA A 21 -2.95 1.45 10.79
N GLU A 22 -3.35 2.70 10.92
CA GLU A 22 -2.47 3.85 10.77
C GLU A 22 -2.54 4.72 12.04
N VAL A 23 -1.39 5.25 12.46
CA VAL A 23 -1.30 6.19 13.58
C VAL A 23 -0.56 7.43 13.11
N ALA A 24 -1.28 8.55 13.03
CA ALA A 24 -0.71 9.85 12.70
C ALA A 24 0.02 10.41 13.93
N PHE A 25 1.30 10.77 13.76
CA PHE A 25 2.09 11.45 14.79
C PHE A 25 2.46 12.89 14.40
N SER A 26 2.08 13.32 13.19
CA SER A 26 2.05 14.72 12.78
C SER A 26 1.07 14.91 11.62
N LYS A 27 0.89 16.16 11.15
CA LYS A 27 0.05 16.47 9.99
C LYS A 27 0.50 15.82 8.68
N THR A 28 1.76 15.39 8.60
CA THR A 28 2.38 14.87 7.38
C THR A 28 2.95 13.47 7.55
N ASN A 29 2.94 12.90 8.76
CA ASN A 29 3.58 11.63 9.05
C ASN A 29 2.66 10.67 9.79
N LEU A 30 2.61 9.43 9.31
CA LEU A 30 1.85 8.33 9.89
C LEU A 30 2.71 7.07 9.95
N ALA A 31 2.61 6.33 11.04
CA ALA A 31 3.03 4.93 11.07
C ALA A 31 1.89 4.07 10.53
N THR A 32 2.20 2.99 9.80
CA THR A 32 1.21 2.07 9.23
C THR A 32 1.67 0.64 9.41
N ALA A 33 0.74 -0.26 9.70
CA ALA A 33 1.00 -1.70 9.74
C ALA A 33 -0.27 -2.47 9.39
N GLY A 34 -0.12 -3.69 8.88
CA GLY A 34 -1.27 -4.52 8.55
C GLY A 34 -0.88 -5.83 7.92
N TYR A 35 -1.90 -6.55 7.46
CA TYR A 35 -1.77 -7.79 6.73
C TYR A 35 -2.73 -7.81 5.55
N PHE A 36 -2.35 -8.49 4.47
CA PHE A 36 -3.15 -8.64 3.27
C PHE A 36 -2.76 -9.93 2.56
N ARG A 37 -3.71 -10.48 1.80
CA ARG A 37 -3.40 -11.57 0.88
C ARG A 37 -2.82 -10.97 -0.40
N ASN A 38 -1.58 -11.32 -0.76
CA ASN A 38 -0.88 -10.75 -1.91
C ASN A 38 -1.29 -11.40 -3.25
N SER A 39 -0.64 -10.96 -4.34
CA SER A 39 -0.89 -11.40 -5.72
C SER A 39 -0.49 -12.86 -6.00
N ASP A 40 0.41 -13.42 -5.20
CA ASP A 40 0.86 -14.83 -5.26
C ASP A 40 -0.02 -15.76 -4.39
N ASP A 41 -1.12 -15.23 -3.87
CA ASP A 41 -2.03 -15.91 -2.94
C ASP A 41 -1.39 -16.34 -1.61
N VAL A 42 -0.42 -15.55 -1.15
CA VAL A 42 0.24 -15.71 0.15
C VAL A 42 -0.19 -14.61 1.11
N ASP A 43 -0.43 -14.95 2.37
CA ASP A 43 -0.68 -13.97 3.43
C ASP A 43 0.61 -13.20 3.73
N SER A 44 0.56 -11.90 3.52
CA SER A 44 1.66 -10.95 3.68
C SER A 44 1.35 -9.95 4.78
N SER A 45 2.37 -9.56 5.51
CA SER A 45 2.37 -8.49 6.49
C SER A 45 3.14 -7.29 5.98
N TYR A 46 2.83 -6.11 6.52
CA TYR A 46 3.60 -4.91 6.27
C TYR A 46 3.70 -4.03 7.51
N ILE A 47 4.79 -3.26 7.58
CA ILE A 47 4.98 -2.18 8.55
C ILE A 47 5.75 -1.05 7.88
N GLY A 48 5.37 0.19 8.12
CA GLY A 48 6.04 1.30 7.47
C GLY A 48 5.62 2.69 7.94
N TRP A 49 6.07 3.65 7.16
CA TRP A 49 5.89 5.07 7.35
C TRP A 49 5.27 5.68 6.11
N VAL A 50 4.24 6.50 6.31
CA VAL A 50 3.60 7.28 5.27
C VAL A 50 3.93 8.75 5.50
N TRP A 51 4.59 9.38 4.52
CA TRP A 51 4.98 10.78 4.54
C TRP A 51 4.27 11.56 3.43
N LYS A 52 3.37 12.48 3.81
CA LYS A 52 2.50 13.25 2.90
C LYS A 52 2.66 14.77 3.05
N PRO A 53 3.81 15.34 2.64
CA PRO A 53 4.11 16.75 2.89
C PRO A 53 3.31 17.70 2.00
N TRP A 54 2.92 17.28 0.79
CA TRP A 54 2.26 18.16 -0.18
C TRP A 54 0.74 18.10 -0.05
N ALA A 55 0.09 19.25 0.02
CA ALA A 55 -1.36 19.39 0.04
C ALA A 55 -1.84 20.10 -1.22
N LEU A 56 -2.83 19.51 -1.90
CA LEU A 56 -3.48 20.01 -3.10
C LEU A 56 -5.00 19.91 -2.91
N GLY A 57 -5.58 20.96 -2.31
CA GLY A 57 -7.00 20.95 -1.91
C GLY A 57 -7.29 19.81 -0.93
N PRO A 58 -8.26 18.90 -1.23
CA PRO A 58 -8.59 17.78 -0.35
C PRO A 58 -7.56 16.63 -0.41
N THR A 59 -6.63 16.66 -1.36
CA THR A 59 -5.67 15.59 -1.61
C THR A 59 -4.34 15.91 -0.95
N ARG A 60 -3.72 14.92 -0.31
CA ARG A 60 -2.30 14.98 0.08
C ARG A 60 -1.48 13.99 -0.74
N LEU A 61 -0.33 14.43 -1.23
CA LEU A 61 0.61 13.60 -1.97
C LEU A 61 1.83 13.29 -1.12
N GLY A 62 2.45 12.15 -1.38
CA GLY A 62 3.55 11.67 -0.58
C GLY A 62 4.12 10.34 -1.03
N PHE A 63 4.78 9.68 -0.09
CA PHE A 63 5.35 8.35 -0.25
C PHE A 63 4.97 7.47 0.94
N VAL A 64 4.82 6.18 0.68
CA VAL A 64 4.91 5.13 1.68
C VAL A 64 6.27 4.48 1.55
N ALA A 65 6.99 4.31 2.66
CA ALA A 65 8.19 3.50 2.76
C ALA A 65 7.91 2.42 3.81
N ALA A 66 7.94 1.16 3.40
CA ALA A 66 7.51 0.05 4.24
C ALA A 66 8.34 -1.21 3.98
N MET A 67 8.34 -2.09 4.96
CA MET A 67 8.80 -3.46 4.84
C MET A 67 7.58 -4.34 4.56
N PHE A 68 7.75 -5.33 3.69
CA PHE A 68 6.74 -6.32 3.32
C PHE A 68 7.35 -7.73 3.35
N ASP A 69 6.55 -8.77 3.58
CA ASP A 69 6.97 -10.17 3.44
C ASP A 69 6.01 -10.97 2.54
N GLY A 70 6.23 -12.28 2.39
CA GLY A 70 5.30 -13.20 1.76
C GLY A 70 5.37 -13.29 0.23
N TYR A 71 6.37 -12.68 -0.42
CA TYR A 71 6.60 -12.79 -1.86
C TYR A 71 7.71 -13.81 -2.16
N PRO A 72 7.41 -15.05 -2.61
CA PRO A 72 8.44 -16.09 -2.79
C PRO A 72 9.55 -15.68 -3.77
N GLY A 73 9.22 -14.84 -4.76
CA GLY A 73 10.16 -14.29 -5.73
C GLY A 73 11.12 -13.22 -5.17
N VAL A 74 10.88 -12.73 -3.95
CA VAL A 74 11.66 -11.67 -3.30
C VAL A 74 12.14 -12.15 -1.93
N ASN A 75 13.45 -12.15 -1.70
CA ASN A 75 14.05 -12.57 -0.43
C ASN A 75 13.52 -13.94 0.10
N ASN A 76 13.21 -14.87 -0.80
CA ASN A 76 12.60 -16.18 -0.49
C ASN A 76 11.34 -16.09 0.39
N GLY A 77 10.51 -15.07 0.19
CA GLY A 77 9.31 -14.81 1.01
C GLY A 77 9.57 -14.07 2.32
N GLY A 78 10.83 -13.78 2.65
CA GLY A 78 11.21 -12.97 3.80
C GLY A 78 10.90 -11.49 3.63
N TRP A 79 11.22 -10.71 4.67
CA TRP A 79 10.98 -9.28 4.68
C TRP A 79 11.87 -8.52 3.69
N PHE A 80 11.30 -7.58 2.95
CA PHE A 80 12.03 -6.68 2.04
C PHE A 80 11.47 -5.26 2.09
N PRO A 81 12.32 -4.23 1.91
CA PRO A 81 11.88 -2.84 1.85
C PRO A 81 11.31 -2.50 0.47
N ALA A 82 10.27 -1.68 0.44
CA ALA A 82 9.79 -1.03 -0.77
C ALA A 82 9.24 0.37 -0.46
N ALA A 83 9.26 1.23 -1.48
CA ALA A 83 8.71 2.58 -1.37
C ALA A 83 7.87 2.92 -2.60
N PHE A 84 6.71 3.53 -2.36
CA PHE A 84 5.73 3.81 -3.40
C PHE A 84 5.16 5.22 -3.26
N PRO A 85 4.91 5.94 -4.37
CA PRO A 85 4.12 7.16 -4.33
C PRO A 85 2.69 6.87 -3.85
N VAL A 86 2.15 7.78 -3.04
CA VAL A 86 0.78 7.72 -2.52
C VAL A 86 0.06 9.06 -2.68
N ALA A 87 -1.21 8.99 -3.06
CA ALA A 87 -2.16 10.09 -2.92
C ALA A 87 -3.22 9.69 -1.89
N SER A 88 -3.54 10.58 -0.96
CA SER A 88 -4.59 10.35 0.03
C SER A 88 -5.66 11.42 -0.03
N ILE A 89 -6.91 11.00 0.11
CA ILE A 89 -8.06 11.87 0.35
C ILE A 89 -8.67 11.42 1.67
N GLU A 90 -8.82 12.34 2.61
CA GLU A 90 -9.36 12.07 3.95
C GLU A 90 -10.60 12.95 4.14
N TYR A 91 -11.72 12.38 4.58
CA TYR A 91 -12.97 13.09 4.86
C TYR A 91 -13.64 12.53 6.12
N ARG A 92 -13.68 13.34 7.19
CA ARG A 92 -14.24 12.94 8.49
C ARG A 92 -13.64 11.60 8.96
N ALA A 93 -14.49 10.60 9.19
CA ALA A 93 -14.12 9.28 9.66
C ALA A 93 -13.62 8.35 8.53
N VAL A 94 -13.63 8.75 7.26
CA VAL A 94 -13.24 7.88 6.15
C VAL A 94 -12.08 8.45 5.35
N GLY A 95 -11.30 7.55 4.77
CA GLY A 95 -10.12 7.90 3.99
C GLY A 95 -9.85 6.93 2.86
N VAL A 96 -9.11 7.37 1.86
CA VAL A 96 -8.62 6.52 0.78
C VAL A 96 -7.16 6.86 0.49
N ASN A 97 -6.31 5.84 0.44
CA ASN A 97 -5.00 5.90 -0.21
C ASN A 97 -5.10 5.30 -1.62
N LEU A 98 -4.51 6.01 -2.57
CA LEU A 98 -4.22 5.54 -3.92
C LEU A 98 -2.70 5.37 -4.00
N ILE A 99 -2.24 4.13 -4.10
CA ILE A 99 -0.81 3.80 -4.11
C ILE A 99 -0.48 3.26 -5.51
N LEU A 100 0.54 3.85 -6.14
CA LEU A 100 1.05 3.36 -7.41
C LEU A 100 2.32 2.56 -7.14
N ILE A 101 2.23 1.26 -7.39
CA ILE A 101 3.36 0.35 -7.34
C ILE A 101 3.94 0.28 -8.76
N PRO A 102 5.14 0.82 -9.02
CA PRO A 102 5.78 0.69 -10.32
C PRO A 102 6.24 -0.75 -10.53
N THR A 103 6.35 -1.16 -11.79
CA THR A 103 6.98 -2.45 -12.11
C THR A 103 8.47 -2.37 -11.76
N ILE A 104 8.95 -3.24 -10.87
CA ILE A 104 10.37 -3.37 -10.52
C ILE A 104 10.86 -4.74 -10.98
N GLY A 105 11.54 -4.76 -12.13
CA GLY A 105 12.00 -6.00 -12.77
C GLY A 105 10.84 -6.99 -13.02
N ASP A 106 11.14 -8.28 -12.95
CA ASP A 106 10.14 -9.35 -13.09
C ASP A 106 9.47 -9.74 -11.77
N GLN A 107 9.88 -9.14 -10.64
CA GLN A 107 9.49 -9.59 -9.30
C GLN A 107 8.33 -8.80 -8.72
N LEU A 108 8.17 -7.53 -9.12
CA LEU A 108 7.13 -6.65 -8.60
C LEU A 108 6.38 -6.08 -9.79
N HIS A 109 5.21 -6.64 -10.09
CA HIS A 109 4.41 -6.20 -11.24
C HIS A 109 3.65 -4.93 -10.88
N GLY A 110 3.68 -3.97 -11.81
CA GLY A 110 3.09 -2.66 -11.59
C GLY A 110 1.58 -2.75 -11.32
N THR A 111 1.15 -2.13 -10.23
CA THR A 111 -0.19 -2.26 -9.68
C THR A 111 -0.68 -0.94 -9.13
N PHE A 112 -1.95 -0.63 -9.41
CA PHE A 112 -2.65 0.46 -8.75
C PHE A 112 -3.44 -0.10 -7.57
N VAL A 113 -3.19 0.42 -6.37
CA VAL A 113 -3.80 -0.06 -5.12
C VAL A 113 -4.72 1.01 -4.55
N VAL A 114 -5.94 0.61 -4.23
CA VAL A 114 -6.92 1.39 -3.48
C VAL A 114 -7.05 0.80 -2.07
N GLN A 115 -6.68 1.59 -1.07
CA GLN A 115 -6.82 1.22 0.33
C GLN A 115 -7.81 2.19 1.00
N PHE A 116 -8.93 1.62 1.45
CA PHE A 116 -9.91 2.35 2.26
C PHE A 116 -9.46 2.41 3.72
N LYS A 117 -9.84 3.49 4.40
CA LYS A 117 -9.56 3.75 5.80
C LYS A 117 -10.81 4.15 6.55
N LEU A 118 -10.84 3.76 7.81
CA LEU A 118 -11.79 4.23 8.80
C LEU A 118 -10.99 4.81 9.97
N HIS A 119 -11.18 6.09 10.27
CA HIS A 119 -10.66 6.73 11.47
C HIS A 119 -11.59 6.43 12.63
N VAL A 120 -11.01 5.94 13.73
CA VAL A 120 -11.74 5.48 14.92
C VAL A 120 -11.59 6.41 16.13
N TRP A 121 -10.94 7.56 15.97
CA TRP A 121 -10.84 8.64 16.97
C TRP A 121 -10.56 9.99 16.31
#